data_AF-A0A832U595-F1
#
_entry.id   AF-A0A832U595-F1
#
_cell.length_a   1.000
_cell.length_b   1.000
_cell.length_c   1.000
_cell.angle_alpha   90.00
_cell.angle_beta   90.00
_cell.angle_gamma   90.00
#
_symmetry.space_group_name_H-M   'P 1'
#
loop_
_entity.id
_entity.type
_entity.pdbx_description
1 polymer ?
#
loop_
_entity_poly.entity_id
_entity_poly.type
_entity_poly.pdbx_seq_one_letter_code
_entity_poly.pdbx_strand_id
1 'polypeptide(L)'
;MSFEYNRFIGRAGTLLIVSSVVATPIIVVAAFFLGLFPSTIWYTLVFSLWSYSGQIMFLVAMKRFGDFYEARGIFKNALYGFIVTLVGSFVFIFLTFGVLSYMRNLMESAPPVPGTPPFTSFIGAFMIFLVGIWLGVFVLSAIQGVFYRRAFYALAEKSGEGNFKQAGFLMFLGGLLAIVVVGALIFFVGWIFAVLGFSSMKQPALQPSTSRSFCPACGVENAGDAVFCSQCGNKLRQEPV
;
A
#
# COMPACT_ATOMS: atom_id res chain seq x y z
N MET A 1 0.88 16.54 -17.90
CA MET A 1 0.00 16.38 -16.71
C MET A 1 0.67 17.01 -15.51
N SER A 2 -0.07 17.74 -14.66
CA SER A 2 0.52 18.44 -13.51
C SER A 2 0.91 17.44 -12.41
N PHE A 3 2.05 17.67 -11.76
CA PHE A 3 2.49 16.89 -10.60
C PHE A 3 1.44 16.89 -9.48
N GLU A 4 0.76 18.01 -9.31
CA GLU A 4 -0.34 18.18 -8.34
C GLU A 4 -1.45 17.16 -8.54
N TYR A 5 -1.79 16.83 -9.79
CA TYR A 5 -2.78 15.80 -10.08
C TYR A 5 -2.28 14.40 -9.67
N ASN A 6 -1.00 14.09 -9.90
CA ASN A 6 -0.42 12.80 -9.49
C ASN A 6 -0.36 12.67 -7.96
N ARG A 7 0.00 13.77 -7.29
CA ARG A 7 0.00 13.89 -5.84
C ARG A 7 -1.40 13.65 -5.26
N PHE A 8 -2.41 14.30 -5.83
CA PHE A 8 -3.80 14.12 -5.44
C PHE A 8 -4.27 12.66 -5.57
N ILE A 9 -3.97 11.98 -6.68
CA ILE A 9 -4.35 10.57 -6.87
C ILE A 9 -3.67 9.68 -5.83
N GLY A 10 -2.38 9.90 -5.54
CA GLY A 10 -1.65 9.15 -4.52
C GLY A 10 -2.32 9.27 -3.15
N ARG A 11 -2.60 10.51 -2.73
CA ARG A 11 -3.30 10.79 -1.46
C ARG A 11 -4.68 10.14 -1.43
N ALA A 12 -5.51 10.38 -2.44
CA ALA A 12 -6.87 9.84 -2.52
C ALA A 12 -6.87 8.31 -2.48
N GLY A 13 -6.00 7.65 -3.25
CA GLY A 13 -5.85 6.19 -3.24
C GLY A 13 -5.46 5.66 -1.85
N THR A 14 -4.45 6.26 -1.21
CA THR A 14 -4.05 5.85 0.15
C THR A 14 -5.12 6.11 1.21
N LEU A 15 -5.88 7.21 1.10
CA LEU A 15 -6.99 7.50 2.02
C LEU A 15 -8.14 6.50 1.88
N LEU A 16 -8.44 6.05 0.66
CA LEU A 16 -9.44 4.99 0.41
C LEU A 16 -9.02 3.66 1.05
N ILE A 17 -7.72 3.33 1.00
CA ILE A 17 -7.17 2.13 1.66
C ILE A 17 -7.26 2.28 3.18
N VAL A 18 -6.89 3.44 3.73
CA VAL A 18 -6.95 3.67 5.18
C VAL A 18 -8.40 3.62 5.68
N SER A 19 -9.34 4.23 4.96
CA SER A 19 -10.74 4.25 5.36
C SER A 19 -11.41 2.88 5.26
N SER A 20 -11.06 2.05 4.27
CA SER A 20 -11.60 0.69 4.17
C SER A 20 -11.19 -0.17 5.36
N VAL A 21 -9.93 -0.06 5.79
CA VAL A 21 -9.39 -0.85 6.90
C VAL A 21 -10.01 -0.44 8.24
N VAL A 22 -10.34 0.83 8.44
CA VAL A 22 -10.98 1.32 9.69
C VAL A 22 -12.48 1.04 9.70
N ALA A 23 -13.17 1.28 8.59
CA ALA A 23 -14.62 1.14 8.52
C ALA A 23 -15.07 -0.32 8.66
N THR A 24 -14.33 -1.26 8.07
CA THR A 24 -14.67 -2.69 8.07
C THR A 24 -14.89 -3.27 9.48
N PRO A 25 -13.94 -3.20 10.43
CA PRO A 25 -14.12 -3.75 11.77
C PRO A 25 -15.25 -3.05 12.55
N ILE A 26 -15.41 -1.73 12.39
CA ILE A 26 -16.49 -0.98 13.06
C ILE A 26 -17.85 -1.51 12.61
N ILE A 27 -18.03 -1.72 11.30
CA ILE A 27 -19.28 -2.22 10.73
C ILE A 27 -19.54 -3.67 11.11
N VAL A 28 -18.52 -4.53 11.11
CA VAL A 28 -18.66 -5.92 11.56
C VAL A 28 -19.08 -5.98 13.02
N VAL A 29 -18.47 -5.18 13.89
CA VAL A 29 -18.83 -5.09 15.31
C VAL A 29 -20.25 -4.54 15.48
N ALA A 30 -20.61 -3.46 14.78
CA ALA A 30 -21.96 -2.91 14.83
C ALA A 30 -23.02 -3.92 14.34
N ALA A 31 -22.76 -4.61 13.23
CA ALA A 31 -23.65 -5.62 12.67
C ALA A 31 -23.84 -6.81 13.63
N PHE A 32 -22.80 -7.18 14.38
CA PHE A 32 -22.89 -8.19 15.43
C PHE A 32 -23.86 -7.76 16.55
N PHE A 33 -23.69 -6.57 17.11
CA PHE A 33 -24.57 -6.06 18.17
C PHE A 33 -26.01 -5.82 17.71
N LEU A 34 -26.21 -5.48 16.43
CA LEU A 34 -27.53 -5.24 15.84
C LEU A 34 -28.21 -6.52 15.32
N GLY A 35 -27.58 -7.69 15.43
CA GLY A 35 -28.14 -8.95 14.92
C GLY A 35 -28.21 -9.05 13.39
N LEU A 36 -27.52 -8.17 12.67
CA LEU A 36 -27.49 -8.11 11.19
C LEU A 36 -26.41 -8.99 10.58
N PHE A 37 -25.87 -9.95 11.33
CA PHE A 37 -24.72 -10.77 10.92
C PHE A 37 -24.92 -11.48 9.56
N PRO A 38 -26.09 -12.06 9.21
CA PRO A 38 -26.31 -12.68 7.89
C PRO A 38 -26.14 -11.71 6.71
N SER A 39 -26.38 -10.41 6.93
CA SER A 39 -26.24 -9.37 5.90
C SER A 39 -24.81 -8.84 5.74
N THR A 40 -23.87 -9.27 6.60
CA THR A 40 -22.45 -8.85 6.54
C THR A 40 -21.76 -9.22 5.23
N ILE A 41 -22.24 -10.27 4.56
CA ILE A 41 -21.75 -10.67 3.23
C ILE A 41 -21.84 -9.50 2.25
N TRP A 42 -22.99 -8.81 2.18
CA TRP A 42 -23.18 -7.69 1.26
C TRP A 42 -22.28 -6.50 1.60
N TYR A 43 -22.12 -6.19 2.88
CA TYR A 43 -21.21 -5.13 3.31
C TYR A 43 -19.77 -5.47 2.94
N THR A 44 -19.29 -6.69 3.20
CA THR A 44 -17.91 -7.08 2.86
C THR A 44 -17.62 -7.01 1.36
N LEU A 45 -18.59 -7.34 0.50
CA LEU A 45 -18.42 -7.20 -0.96
C LEU A 45 -18.29 -5.73 -1.38
N VAL A 46 -19.15 -4.85 -0.87
CA VAL A 46 -19.10 -3.41 -1.18
C VAL A 46 -17.78 -2.79 -0.70
N PHE A 47 -17.35 -3.11 0.53
CA PHE A 47 -16.08 -2.62 1.07
C PHE A 47 -14.85 -3.19 0.36
N SER A 48 -14.93 -4.42 -0.14
CA SER A 48 -13.87 -5.00 -0.96
C SER A 48 -13.67 -4.18 -2.24
N LEU A 49 -14.76 -3.86 -2.95
CA LEU A 49 -14.70 -3.02 -4.15
C LEU A 49 -14.14 -1.62 -3.86
N TRP A 50 -14.56 -1.01 -2.74
CA TRP A 50 -14.01 0.26 -2.26
C TRP A 50 -12.50 0.18 -1.98
N SER A 51 -12.04 -0.90 -1.36
CA SER A 51 -10.62 -1.11 -1.05
C SER A 51 -9.80 -1.30 -2.33
N TYR A 52 -10.30 -2.07 -3.29
CA TYR A 52 -9.61 -2.32 -4.57
C TYR A 52 -9.52 -1.06 -5.43
N SER A 53 -10.54 -0.20 -5.44
CA SER A 53 -10.46 1.08 -6.17
C SER A 53 -9.34 1.97 -5.60
N GLY A 54 -9.19 2.02 -4.27
CA GLY A 54 -8.09 2.71 -3.59
C GLY A 54 -6.71 2.17 -3.96
N GLN A 55 -6.55 0.85 -4.01
CA GLN A 55 -5.30 0.18 -4.41
C GLN A 55 -4.93 0.46 -5.88
N ILE A 56 -5.92 0.45 -6.79
CA ILE A 56 -5.70 0.77 -8.20
C ILE A 56 -5.26 2.24 -8.34
N MET A 57 -5.93 3.16 -7.65
CA MET A 57 -5.53 4.58 -7.65
C MET A 57 -4.11 4.77 -7.11
N PHE A 58 -3.76 4.08 -6.02
CA PHE A 58 -2.40 4.07 -5.49
C PHE A 58 -1.38 3.57 -6.53
N LEU A 59 -1.66 2.46 -7.23
CA LEU A 59 -0.79 1.97 -8.29
C LEU A 59 -0.66 2.95 -9.46
N VAL A 60 -1.75 3.60 -9.86
CA VAL A 60 -1.71 4.64 -10.91
C VAL A 60 -0.81 5.79 -10.46
N ALA A 61 -0.87 6.22 -9.20
CA ALA A 61 0.03 7.24 -8.67
C ALA A 61 1.50 6.77 -8.72
N MET A 62 1.79 5.55 -8.24
CA MET A 62 3.13 4.98 -8.27
C MET A 62 3.67 4.83 -9.69
N LYS A 63 2.82 4.46 -10.67
CA LYS A 63 3.17 4.44 -12.09
C LYS A 63 3.59 5.82 -12.56
N ARG A 64 2.75 6.81 -12.33
CA ARG A 64 3.01 8.18 -12.79
C ARG A 64 4.22 8.81 -12.14
N PHE A 65 4.49 8.52 -10.88
CA PHE A 65 5.75 8.95 -10.23
C PHE A 65 6.95 8.17 -10.74
N GLY A 66 6.82 6.88 -11.03
CA GLY A 66 7.86 6.11 -11.70
C GLY A 66 8.20 6.68 -13.08
N ASP A 67 7.19 7.08 -13.85
CA ASP A 67 7.35 7.72 -15.16
C ASP A 67 7.96 9.14 -15.01
N PHE A 68 7.53 9.92 -14.01
CA PHE A 68 8.01 11.29 -13.76
C PHE A 68 9.47 11.35 -13.25
N TYR A 69 9.88 10.43 -12.37
CA TYR A 69 11.25 10.38 -11.82
C TYR A 69 12.20 9.49 -12.63
N GLU A 70 11.75 8.98 -13.79
CA GLU A 70 12.44 7.96 -14.59
C GLU A 70 12.90 6.73 -13.79
N ALA A 71 12.17 6.42 -12.72
CA ALA A 71 12.50 5.39 -11.74
C ALA A 71 11.46 4.26 -11.80
N ARG A 72 11.58 3.39 -12.81
CA ARG A 72 10.67 2.24 -13.03
C ARG A 72 10.52 1.33 -11.81
N GLY A 73 11.52 1.32 -10.92
CA GLY A 73 11.51 0.57 -9.66
C GLY A 73 10.38 0.98 -8.71
N ILE A 74 9.93 2.25 -8.72
CA ILE A 74 8.82 2.73 -7.89
C ILE A 74 7.54 1.95 -8.21
N PHE A 75 7.18 1.93 -9.49
CA PHE A 75 5.99 1.22 -9.96
C PHE A 75 6.16 -0.29 -9.91
N LYS A 76 7.27 -0.84 -10.41
CA LYS A 76 7.47 -2.28 -10.54
C LYS A 76 7.39 -2.98 -9.18
N ASN A 77 8.02 -2.40 -8.15
CA ASN A 77 7.95 -2.97 -6.80
C ASN A 77 6.54 -2.83 -6.21
N ALA A 78 5.86 -1.68 -6.38
CA ALA A 78 4.48 -1.52 -5.91
C ALA A 78 3.52 -2.51 -6.59
N LEU A 79 3.67 -2.72 -7.90
CA LEU A 79 2.89 -3.67 -8.69
C LEU A 79 3.09 -5.11 -8.20
N TYR A 80 4.33 -5.53 -7.91
CA TYR A 80 4.56 -6.86 -7.34
C TYR A 80 3.90 -7.04 -5.97
N GLY A 81 3.93 -6.02 -5.10
CA GLY A 81 3.21 -6.06 -3.83
C GLY A 81 1.68 -6.20 -4.02
N PHE A 82 1.12 -5.52 -5.02
CA PHE A 82 -0.29 -5.65 -5.36
C PHE A 82 -0.65 -7.02 -5.95
N ILE A 83 0.19 -7.56 -6.85
CA ILE A 83 -0.01 -8.90 -7.42
C ILE A 83 0.03 -9.96 -6.33
N VAL A 84 0.95 -9.87 -5.36
CA VAL A 84 1.00 -10.78 -4.20
C VAL A 84 -0.32 -10.74 -3.42
N THR A 85 -0.90 -9.55 -3.24
CA THR A 85 -2.20 -9.40 -2.57
C THR A 85 -3.32 -10.05 -3.37
N LEU A 86 -3.39 -9.83 -4.67
CA LEU A 86 -4.42 -10.43 -5.53
C LEU A 86 -4.32 -11.96 -5.55
N VAL A 87 -3.13 -12.51 -5.79
CA VAL A 87 -2.90 -13.96 -5.80
C VAL A 87 -3.25 -14.54 -4.43
N GLY A 88 -2.84 -13.89 -3.34
CA GLY A 88 -3.21 -14.28 -1.98
C GLY A 88 -4.72 -14.33 -1.76
N SER A 89 -5.45 -13.30 -2.19
CA SER A 89 -6.91 -13.25 -2.11
C SER A 89 -7.58 -14.39 -2.89
N PHE A 90 -7.13 -14.68 -4.11
CA PHE A 90 -7.66 -15.79 -4.90
C PHE A 90 -7.40 -17.13 -4.21
N VAL A 91 -6.16 -17.39 -3.78
CA VAL A 91 -5.78 -18.62 -3.07
C VAL A 91 -6.63 -18.78 -1.81
N PHE A 92 -6.81 -17.72 -1.03
CA PHE A 92 -7.63 -17.72 0.18
C PHE A 92 -9.09 -18.09 -0.13
N ILE A 93 -9.70 -17.52 -1.18
CA ILE A 93 -11.09 -17.82 -1.58
C ILE A 93 -11.23 -19.30 -1.98
N PHE A 94 -10.34 -19.81 -2.82
CA PHE A 94 -10.38 -21.22 -3.26
C PHE A 94 -10.16 -22.19 -2.10
N LEU A 95 -9.20 -21.92 -1.22
CA LEU A 95 -8.96 -22.74 -0.02
C LEU A 95 -10.16 -22.71 0.93
N THR A 96 -10.76 -21.54 1.14
CA THR A 96 -11.95 -21.40 1.98
C THR A 96 -13.13 -22.18 1.42
N PHE A 97 -13.40 -22.07 0.12
CA PHE A 97 -14.46 -22.85 -0.52
C PHE A 97 -14.21 -24.36 -0.45
N GLY A 98 -12.97 -24.80 -0.73
CA GLY A 98 -12.56 -26.19 -0.63
C GLY A 98 -12.75 -26.75 0.78
N VAL A 99 -12.36 -26.01 1.82
CA VAL A 99 -12.52 -26.46 3.20
C VAL A 99 -13.98 -26.41 3.64
N LEU A 100 -14.74 -25.37 3.30
CA LEU A 100 -16.18 -25.33 3.63
C LEU A 100 -16.94 -26.48 2.97
N SER A 101 -16.61 -26.82 1.72
CA SER A 101 -17.21 -27.98 1.04
C SER A 101 -16.80 -29.31 1.67
N TYR A 102 -15.52 -29.48 2.02
CA TYR A 102 -15.03 -30.65 2.76
C TYR A 102 -15.73 -30.80 4.11
N MET A 103 -15.86 -29.71 4.88
CA MET A 103 -16.55 -29.69 6.18
C MET A 103 -18.03 -30.03 6.06
N ARG A 104 -18.73 -29.50 5.03
CA ARG A 104 -20.12 -29.86 4.74
C ARG A 104 -20.26 -31.36 4.50
N ASN A 105 -19.42 -31.94 3.64
CA ASN A 105 -19.45 -33.36 3.34
C ASN A 105 -19.12 -34.23 4.56
N LEU A 106 -18.21 -33.78 5.43
CA LEU A 106 -17.87 -34.44 6.70
C LEU A 106 -19.06 -34.47 7.65
N MET A 107 -19.81 -33.36 7.74
CA MET A 107 -21.00 -33.27 8.59
C MET A 107 -22.17 -34.12 8.07
N GLU A 108 -22.29 -34.29 6.75
CA GLU A 108 -23.29 -35.15 6.11
C GLU A 108 -22.95 -36.65 6.19
N SER A 109 -21.66 -37.00 6.21
CA SER A 109 -21.19 -38.40 6.18
C SER A 109 -20.77 -38.97 7.54
N ALA A 110 -20.60 -38.14 8.56
CA ALA A 110 -20.21 -38.60 9.89
C ALA A 110 -21.37 -39.32 10.59
N PRO A 111 -21.24 -40.62 10.94
CA PRO A 111 -22.23 -41.28 11.78
C PRO A 111 -22.28 -40.59 13.15
N PRO A 112 -23.45 -40.42 13.77
CA PRO A 112 -23.56 -39.80 15.09
C PRO A 112 -22.80 -40.66 16.11
N VAL A 113 -21.64 -40.19 16.56
CA VAL A 113 -20.84 -40.86 17.59
C VAL A 113 -21.47 -40.56 18.96
N PRO A 114 -21.95 -41.57 19.71
CA PRO A 114 -22.56 -41.34 21.02
C PRO A 114 -21.55 -40.74 22.00
N GLY A 115 -21.92 -39.65 22.68
CA GLY A 115 -21.12 -39.07 23.77
C GLY A 115 -20.06 -38.02 23.37
N THR A 116 -19.75 -37.87 22.09
CA THR A 116 -18.96 -36.73 21.59
C THR A 116 -19.88 -35.76 20.85
N PRO A 117 -19.98 -34.48 21.26
CA PRO A 117 -20.71 -33.51 20.47
C PRO A 117 -20.08 -33.46 19.07
N PRO A 118 -20.85 -33.58 17.97
CA PRO A 118 -20.36 -33.45 16.60
C PRO A 118 -19.49 -32.20 16.38
N PHE A 119 -19.75 -31.18 17.19
CA PHE A 119 -19.04 -29.91 17.24
C PHE A 119 -17.55 -30.03 17.62
N THR A 120 -17.12 -31.02 18.41
CA THR A 120 -15.73 -31.14 18.89
C THR A 120 -14.73 -31.53 17.80
N SER A 121 -15.06 -32.54 16.98
CA SER A 121 -14.28 -32.91 15.79
C SER A 121 -14.26 -31.79 14.73
N PHE A 122 -15.36 -31.04 14.62
CA PHE A 122 -15.47 -29.88 13.76
C PHE A 122 -14.54 -28.73 14.21
N ILE A 123 -14.52 -28.41 15.51
CA ILE A 123 -13.62 -27.36 16.05
C ILE A 123 -12.16 -27.71 15.78
N GLY A 124 -11.72 -28.96 16.01
CA GLY A 124 -10.33 -29.35 15.83
C GLY A 124 -9.84 -29.13 14.39
N ALA A 125 -10.58 -29.65 13.41
CA ALA A 125 -10.22 -29.50 12.00
C ALA A 125 -10.32 -28.05 11.51
N PHE A 126 -11.32 -27.30 12.01
CA PHE A 126 -11.48 -25.88 11.73
C PHE A 126 -10.33 -25.04 12.29
N MET A 127 -9.87 -25.33 13.51
CA MET A 127 -8.75 -24.62 14.14
C MET A 127 -7.42 -24.87 13.43
N ILE A 128 -7.14 -26.10 13.00
CA ILE A 128 -5.95 -26.41 12.17
C ILE A 128 -5.98 -25.61 10.86
N PHE A 129 -7.14 -25.54 10.22
CA PHE A 129 -7.33 -24.76 9.01
C PHE A 129 -7.12 -23.25 9.23
N LEU A 130 -7.69 -22.68 10.30
CA LEU A 130 -7.50 -21.27 10.64
C LEU A 130 -6.03 -20.94 10.89
N VAL A 131 -5.31 -21.80 11.61
CA VAL A 131 -3.86 -21.61 11.84
C VAL A 131 -3.09 -21.71 10.53
N GLY A 132 -3.40 -22.68 9.67
CA GLY A 132 -2.77 -22.83 8.35
C GLY A 132 -2.97 -21.62 7.44
N ILE A 133 -4.19 -21.10 7.35
CA ILE A 133 -4.47 -19.86 6.61
C ILE A 133 -3.70 -18.70 7.20
N TRP A 134 -3.73 -18.55 8.52
CA TRP A 134 -3.11 -17.44 9.18
C TRP A 134 -1.59 -17.41 8.96
N LEU A 135 -0.93 -18.58 8.98
CA LEU A 135 0.47 -18.72 8.58
C LEU A 135 0.69 -18.38 7.10
N GLY A 136 -0.21 -18.78 6.21
CA GLY A 136 -0.14 -18.42 4.79
C GLY A 136 -0.26 -16.91 4.56
N VAL A 137 -1.23 -16.27 5.19
CA VAL A 137 -1.41 -14.80 5.15
C VAL A 137 -0.18 -14.11 5.70
N PHE A 138 0.37 -14.59 6.82
CA PHE A 138 1.61 -14.07 7.40
C PHE A 138 2.77 -14.07 6.39
N VAL A 139 3.03 -15.20 5.72
CA VAL A 139 4.10 -15.30 4.72
C VAL A 139 3.86 -14.34 3.56
N LEU A 140 2.64 -14.26 3.04
CA LEU A 140 2.28 -13.36 1.95
C LEU A 140 2.43 -11.88 2.35
N SER A 141 2.02 -11.52 3.56
CA SER A 141 2.17 -10.17 4.11
C SER A 141 3.64 -9.78 4.28
N ALA A 142 4.51 -10.70 4.69
CA ALA A 142 5.95 -10.45 4.77
C ALA A 142 6.56 -10.19 3.38
N ILE A 143 6.20 -11.00 2.38
CA ILE A 143 6.64 -10.81 0.98
C ILE A 143 6.14 -9.46 0.44
N GLN A 144 4.86 -9.14 0.66
CA GLN A 144 4.26 -7.86 0.26
C GLN A 144 4.99 -6.67 0.91
N GLY A 145 5.30 -6.75 2.20
CA GLY A 145 6.03 -5.73 2.94
C GLY A 145 7.41 -5.43 2.34
N VAL A 146 8.12 -6.46 1.85
CA VAL A 146 9.41 -6.29 1.15
C VAL A 146 9.26 -5.47 -0.12
N PHE A 147 8.24 -5.78 -0.94
CA PHE A 147 8.00 -5.06 -2.18
C PHE A 147 7.59 -3.60 -1.94
N TYR A 148 6.69 -3.35 -0.99
CA TYR A 148 6.32 -1.97 -0.65
C TYR A 148 7.46 -1.17 -0.04
N ARG A 149 8.31 -1.77 0.81
CA ARG A 149 9.51 -1.11 1.30
C ARG A 149 10.40 -0.62 0.16
N ARG A 150 10.67 -1.49 -0.83
CA ARG A 150 11.47 -1.11 -2.01
C ARG A 150 10.80 0.00 -2.83
N ALA A 151 9.49 -0.07 -3.01
CA ALA A 151 8.73 0.93 -3.76
C ALA A 151 8.77 2.31 -3.08
N PHE A 152 8.51 2.36 -1.78
CA PHE A 152 8.51 3.60 -1.01
C PHE A 152 9.90 4.17 -0.77
N TYR A 153 10.94 3.33 -0.64
CA TYR A 153 12.32 3.82 -0.52
C TYR A 153 12.78 4.48 -1.83
N ALA A 154 12.51 3.83 -2.97
CA ALA A 154 12.79 4.42 -4.27
C ALA A 154 12.06 5.74 -4.48
N LEU A 155 10.81 5.85 -4.01
CA LEU A 155 10.06 7.10 -4.06
C LEU A 155 10.65 8.16 -3.11
N ALA A 156 11.05 7.80 -1.89
CA ALA A 156 11.67 8.70 -0.92
C ALA A 156 12.97 9.30 -1.46
N GLU A 157 13.84 8.48 -2.07
CA GLU A 157 15.11 8.90 -2.65
C GLU A 157 14.92 9.92 -3.78
N LYS A 158 13.88 9.76 -4.60
CA LYS A 158 13.62 10.64 -5.75
C LYS A 158 12.82 11.89 -5.40
N SER A 159 11.88 11.78 -4.47
CA SER A 159 11.05 12.90 -4.03
C SER A 159 11.71 13.76 -2.94
N GLY A 160 12.74 13.25 -2.25
CA GLY A 160 13.33 13.90 -1.09
C GLY A 160 12.44 13.90 0.16
N GLU A 161 11.29 13.23 0.10
CA GLU A 161 10.31 13.19 1.20
C GLU A 161 10.60 12.00 2.13
N GLY A 162 10.96 12.33 3.38
CA GLY A 162 11.31 11.34 4.40
C GLY A 162 10.18 10.37 4.70
N ASN A 163 8.93 10.86 4.79
CA ASN A 163 7.76 10.08 5.23
C ASN A 163 7.56 8.77 4.47
N PHE A 164 7.95 8.69 3.20
CA PHE A 164 7.88 7.44 2.43
C PHE A 164 8.87 6.39 2.97
N LYS A 165 10.05 6.78 3.43
CA LYS A 165 11.01 5.86 4.06
C LYS A 165 10.45 5.28 5.36
N GLN A 166 9.80 6.10 6.19
CA GLN A 166 9.08 5.61 7.37
C GLN A 166 7.94 4.68 6.96
N ALA A 167 7.10 5.06 5.98
CA ALA A 167 5.99 4.23 5.50
C ALA A 167 6.47 2.84 5.05
N GLY A 168 7.50 2.78 4.20
CA GLY A 168 8.07 1.53 3.70
C GLY A 168 8.70 0.67 4.80
N PHE A 169 9.35 1.29 5.79
CA PHE A 169 9.91 0.56 6.94
C PHE A 169 8.80 -0.07 7.79
N LEU A 170 7.76 0.72 8.12
CA LEU A 170 6.62 0.26 8.93
C LEU A 170 5.82 -0.83 8.21
N MET A 171 5.61 -0.73 6.89
CA MET A 171 4.93 -1.80 6.14
C MET A 171 5.74 -3.09 6.11
N PHE A 172 7.07 -3.01 5.99
CA PHE A 172 7.92 -4.19 6.08
C PHE A 172 7.91 -4.81 7.48
N LEU A 173 8.09 -3.97 8.51
CA LEU A 173 8.09 -4.41 9.89
C LEU A 173 6.73 -4.99 10.28
N GLY A 174 5.64 -4.34 9.92
CA GLY A 174 4.28 -4.81 10.16
C GLY A 174 3.96 -6.12 9.46
N GLY A 175 4.43 -6.29 8.21
CA GLY A 175 4.30 -7.56 7.49
C GLY A 175 5.08 -8.69 8.17
N LEU A 176 6.28 -8.41 8.68
CA LEU A 176 7.11 -9.37 9.42
C LEU A 176 6.56 -9.69 10.81
N LEU A 177 5.84 -8.77 11.45
CA LEU A 177 5.19 -8.96 12.75
C LEU A 177 3.72 -9.35 12.63
N ALA A 178 3.21 -9.62 11.42
CA ALA A 178 1.79 -9.92 11.18
C ALA A 178 1.31 -11.21 11.88
N ILE A 179 2.25 -12.02 12.38
CA ILE A 179 2.03 -13.14 13.30
C ILE A 179 1.43 -12.70 14.65
N VAL A 180 1.36 -11.41 14.94
CA VAL A 180 0.60 -10.88 16.06
C VAL A 180 -0.28 -9.77 15.51
N VAL A 181 -1.44 -9.55 16.13
CA VAL A 181 -2.34 -8.42 15.80
C VAL A 181 -1.58 -7.08 15.77
N VAL A 182 -0.53 -6.96 16.59
CA VAL A 182 0.40 -5.82 16.61
C VAL A 182 1.02 -5.54 15.24
N GLY A 183 1.42 -6.56 14.47
CA GLY A 183 2.00 -6.35 13.14
C GLY A 183 1.02 -5.72 12.15
N ALA A 184 -0.25 -6.14 12.18
CA ALA A 184 -1.28 -5.52 11.35
C ALA A 184 -1.47 -4.04 11.68
N LEU A 185 -1.41 -3.66 12.96
CA LEU A 185 -1.45 -2.26 13.38
C LEU A 185 -0.24 -1.47 12.86
N ILE A 186 0.98 -2.03 12.96
CA ILE A 186 2.20 -1.37 12.44
C ILE A 186 2.11 -1.20 10.92
N PHE A 187 1.63 -2.20 10.19
CA PHE A 187 1.42 -2.14 8.75
C PHE A 187 0.43 -1.02 8.38
N PHE A 188 -0.66 -0.92 9.13
CA PHE A 188 -1.66 0.12 8.98
C PHE A 188 -1.10 1.53 9.25
N VAL A 189 -0.29 1.70 10.29
CA VAL A 189 0.43 2.97 10.55
C VAL A 189 1.32 3.33 9.36
N GLY A 190 1.93 2.35 8.69
CA GLY A 190 2.66 2.57 7.44
C GLY A 190 1.83 3.25 6.35
N TRP A 191 0.54 2.89 6.19
CA TRP A 191 -0.36 3.57 5.25
C TRP A 191 -0.66 5.01 5.65
N ILE A 192 -0.74 5.31 6.95
CA ILE A 192 -0.90 6.69 7.42
C ILE A 192 0.31 7.53 7.01
N PHE A 193 1.54 7.02 7.20
CA PHE A 193 2.74 7.71 6.72
C PHE A 193 2.79 7.86 5.20
N ALA A 194 2.24 6.91 4.45
CA ALA A 194 2.12 7.06 3.00
C ALA A 194 1.19 8.22 2.62
N VAL A 195 0.04 8.38 3.28
CA VAL A 195 -0.85 9.54 3.10
C VAL A 195 -0.11 10.84 3.41
N LEU A 196 0.64 10.89 4.51
CA LEU A 196 1.42 12.07 4.90
C LEU A 196 2.51 12.38 3.86
N GLY A 197 3.25 11.37 3.39
CA GLY A 197 4.27 11.54 2.35
C GLY A 197 3.70 12.07 1.04
N PHE A 198 2.58 11.52 0.56
CA PHE A 198 1.91 12.07 -0.61
C PHE A 198 1.33 13.47 -0.36
N SER A 199 1.03 13.84 0.88
CA SER A 199 0.54 15.18 1.22
C SER A 199 1.65 16.22 1.29
N SER A 200 2.83 15.84 1.78
CA SER A 200 3.96 16.75 2.00
C SER A 200 4.91 16.85 0.82
N MET A 201 4.89 15.89 -0.12
CA MET A 201 5.73 15.93 -1.30
C MET A 201 5.49 17.21 -2.11
N LYS A 202 6.59 17.91 -2.42
CA LYS A 202 6.61 19.09 -3.29
C LYS A 202 7.02 18.67 -4.68
N GLN A 203 6.64 19.44 -5.69
CA GLN A 203 7.28 19.31 -7.01
C GLN A 203 8.78 19.41 -6.81
N PRO A 204 9.58 18.52 -7.42
CA PRO A 204 10.94 18.88 -7.74
C PRO A 204 10.81 20.07 -8.68
N ALA A 205 10.88 21.28 -8.13
CA ALA A 205 11.39 22.39 -8.88
C ALA A 205 12.77 21.96 -9.40
N LEU A 206 13.21 22.49 -10.54
CA LEU A 206 14.64 22.64 -10.76
C LEU A 206 15.23 23.02 -9.41
N GLN A 207 16.02 22.13 -8.80
CA GLN A 207 16.70 22.49 -7.58
C GLN A 207 17.43 23.78 -7.96
N PRO A 208 17.15 24.95 -7.34
CA PRO A 208 17.91 26.14 -7.63
C PRO A 208 19.34 25.70 -7.42
N SER A 209 20.10 25.64 -8.51
CA SER A 209 21.38 24.96 -8.46
C SER A 209 22.17 25.71 -7.42
N THR A 210 22.55 25.05 -6.34
CA THR A 210 23.53 25.60 -5.41
C THR A 210 24.89 25.78 -6.09
N SER A 211 25.05 25.34 -7.35
CA SER A 211 26.10 25.85 -8.20
C SER A 211 25.85 27.34 -8.43
N ARG A 212 26.81 28.15 -8.00
CA ARG A 212 26.85 29.58 -8.29
C ARG A 212 27.65 29.73 -9.57
N SER A 213 27.15 30.53 -10.51
CA SER A 213 27.91 30.86 -11.73
C SER A 213 28.24 32.35 -11.71
N PHE A 214 29.47 32.67 -12.10
CA PHE A 214 29.89 34.06 -12.25
C PHE A 214 29.64 34.51 -13.69
N CYS A 215 29.06 35.69 -13.86
CA CYS A 215 28.87 36.26 -15.19
C CYS A 215 30.24 36.62 -15.81
N PRO A 216 30.57 36.16 -17.03
CA PRO A 216 31.86 36.49 -17.67
C PRO A 216 31.98 37.97 -18.08
N ALA A 217 30.87 38.71 -18.16
CA ALA A 217 30.88 40.12 -18.56
C ALA A 217 30.96 41.11 -17.39
N CYS A 218 30.29 40.83 -16.27
CA CYS A 218 30.26 41.75 -15.13
C CYS A 218 30.78 41.16 -13.81
N GLY A 219 31.10 39.87 -13.77
CA GLY A 219 31.63 39.21 -12.58
C GLY A 219 30.62 38.99 -11.45
N VAL A 220 29.34 39.35 -11.62
CA VAL A 220 28.35 39.17 -10.56
C VAL A 220 27.98 37.70 -10.39
N GLU A 221 27.74 37.31 -9.14
CA GLU A 221 27.24 35.99 -8.78
C GLU A 221 25.78 35.84 -9.22
N ASN A 222 25.48 34.75 -9.92
CA ASN A 222 24.14 34.39 -10.32
C ASN A 222 23.83 32.96 -9.85
N ALA A 223 22.55 32.65 -9.71
CA ALA A 223 22.09 31.27 -9.55
C ALA A 223 22.61 30.45 -10.73
N GLY A 224 23.13 29.25 -10.51
CA GLY A 224 23.78 28.50 -11.57
C GLY A 224 22.86 28.11 -12.71
N ASP A 225 21.54 28.11 -12.50
CA ASP A 225 20.44 27.95 -13.45
C ASP A 225 19.91 29.24 -14.07
N ALA A 226 20.53 30.38 -13.77
CA ALA A 226 20.25 31.63 -14.45
C ALA A 226 20.65 31.54 -15.94
N VAL A 227 19.70 31.78 -16.83
CA VAL A 227 19.92 31.90 -18.28
C VAL A 227 20.51 33.27 -18.64
N PHE A 228 20.17 34.29 -17.85
CA PHE A 228 20.62 35.66 -18.01
C PHE A 228 21.18 36.20 -16.70
N CYS A 229 22.16 37.09 -16.81
CA CYS A 229 22.72 37.79 -15.66
C CYS A 229 21.71 38.79 -15.07
N SER A 230 21.52 38.74 -13.75
CA SER A 230 20.60 39.61 -13.02
C SER A 230 20.97 41.11 -13.06
N GLN A 231 22.25 41.43 -13.23
CA GLN A 231 22.75 42.82 -13.30
C GLN A 231 22.90 43.34 -14.73
N CYS A 232 23.65 42.66 -15.60
CA CYS A 232 23.99 43.18 -16.93
C CYS A 232 23.16 42.59 -18.07
N GLY A 233 22.27 41.63 -17.81
CA GLY A 233 21.43 41.00 -18.83
C GLY A 233 22.16 40.06 -19.80
N ASN A 234 23.47 39.83 -19.63
CA ASN A 234 24.23 38.96 -20.54
C ASN A 234 23.81 37.48 -20.40
N LYS A 235 23.82 36.71 -21.50
CA LYS A 235 23.41 35.29 -21.51
C LYS A 235 24.49 34.41 -20.88
N LEU A 236 24.11 33.57 -19.91
CA LEU A 236 25.04 32.76 -19.10
C LEU A 236 25.13 31.29 -19.54
N ARG A 237 24.04 30.72 -20.06
CA ARG A 237 24.02 29.35 -20.62
C ARG A 237 23.64 29.40 -22.10
N GLN A 238 24.40 28.68 -22.92
CA GLN A 238 23.98 28.30 -24.26
C GLN A 238 23.05 27.08 -24.13
N GLU A 239 21.91 27.09 -24.83
CA GLU A 239 21.00 25.94 -24.84
C GLU A 239 21.74 24.69 -25.34
N PRO A 240 21.52 23.52 -24.72
CA PRO A 240 21.98 22.28 -25.31
C PRO A 240 21.17 22.06 -26.60
N VAL A 241 21.89 21.93 -27.72
CA VAL A 241 21.34 21.57 -29.05
C VAL A 241 20.76 20.17 -29.02
#